data_AF-A0A843EB43-F1
#
_entry.id   AF-A0A843EB43-F1
#
_cell.length_a   1.000
_cell.length_b   1.000
_cell.length_c   1.000
_cell.angle_alpha   90.00
_cell.angle_beta   90.00
_cell.angle_gamma   90.00
#
_symmetry.space_group_name_H-M   'P 1'
#
loop_
_entity.id
_entity.type
_entity.pdbx_description
1 polymer ?
#
loop_
_entity_poly.entity_id
_entity_poly.type
_entity_poly.pdbx_seq_one_letter_code
_entity_poly.pdbx_strand_id
1 'polypeptide(L)'
;ATSISNPSDVYGACQAMFMGCTSLVTPPSDLYPTTAGFQCYYQMFKDCVSLVSSPVIHLSVPETKPQYPCGEMFQGCSSLTSIKVYFPEWFTWSTWNYPYTKDWVKDIPSSGSFYCPASLSLSYGVNYIPTGWTVYTIEEVGAGI
;
A
#
# COMPACT_ATOMS: atom_id res chain seq x y z
N ALA A 1 -13.99 23.49 -11.24
CA ALA A 1 -14.45 22.09 -11.19
C ALA A 1 -14.15 21.45 -12.53
N THR A 2 -12.99 20.82 -12.67
CA THR A 2 -12.65 20.04 -13.85
C THR A 2 -13.27 18.67 -13.68
N SER A 3 -14.29 18.40 -14.50
CA SER A 3 -14.89 17.08 -14.66
C SER A 3 -13.83 16.10 -15.14
N ILE A 4 -13.52 15.09 -14.32
CA ILE A 4 -12.64 13.98 -14.70
C ILE A 4 -13.48 13.01 -15.54
N SER A 5 -13.14 12.89 -16.82
CA SER A 5 -13.89 12.11 -17.81
C SER A 5 -13.40 10.67 -17.98
N ASN A 6 -12.33 10.26 -17.28
CA ASN A 6 -11.75 8.92 -17.43
C ASN A 6 -11.11 8.41 -16.12
N PRO A 7 -11.39 7.18 -15.66
CA PRO A 7 -10.73 6.58 -14.49
C PRO A 7 -9.21 6.46 -14.65
N SER A 8 -8.73 6.40 -15.90
CA SER A 8 -7.30 6.35 -16.22
C SER A 8 -6.54 7.65 -15.89
N ASP A 9 -7.24 8.78 -15.89
CA ASP A 9 -6.64 10.11 -15.68
C ASP A 9 -6.41 10.41 -14.19
N VAL A 10 -6.98 9.58 -13.30
CA VAL A 10 -6.78 9.65 -11.83
C VAL A 10 -5.50 8.90 -11.41
N TYR A 11 -5.13 7.81 -12.11
CA TYR A 11 -4.00 6.96 -11.69
C TYR A 11 -2.63 7.67 -11.73
N GLY A 12 -2.49 8.73 -12.53
CA GLY A 12 -1.26 9.53 -12.60
C GLY A 12 -1.21 10.67 -11.58
N ALA A 13 -2.36 11.22 -11.16
CA ALA A 13 -2.41 12.49 -10.44
C ALA A 13 -1.93 12.42 -8.98
N CYS A 14 -1.96 11.22 -8.38
CA CYS A 14 -1.60 11.02 -6.98
C CYS A 14 -0.29 10.23 -6.77
N GLN A 15 0.45 9.91 -7.84
CA GLN A 15 1.73 9.21 -7.72
C GLN A 15 2.75 10.09 -6.98
N ALA A 16 3.54 9.48 -6.10
CA ALA A 16 4.65 10.13 -5.40
C ALA A 16 4.30 11.41 -4.61
N MET A 17 3.03 11.63 -4.25
CA MET A 17 2.57 12.91 -3.68
C MET A 17 3.31 13.30 -2.39
N PHE A 18 3.65 12.33 -1.55
CA PHE A 18 4.39 12.57 -0.30
C PHE A 18 5.84 12.10 -0.37
N MET A 19 6.37 11.76 -1.55
CA MET A 19 7.74 11.31 -1.69
C MET A 19 8.73 12.32 -1.05
N GLY A 20 9.63 11.82 -0.21
CA GLY A 20 10.65 12.61 0.47
C GLY A 20 10.11 13.54 1.56
N CYS A 21 8.84 13.40 1.97
CA CYS A 21 8.28 14.22 3.04
C CYS A 21 8.81 13.77 4.41
N THR A 22 9.96 14.32 4.80
CA THR A 22 10.66 13.94 6.05
C THR A 22 9.98 14.41 7.33
N SER A 23 8.94 15.25 7.25
CA SER A 23 8.17 15.71 8.41
C SER A 23 6.83 14.99 8.57
N LEU A 24 6.45 14.11 7.63
CA LEU A 24 5.18 13.40 7.68
C LEU A 24 5.25 12.25 8.70
N VAL A 25 4.63 12.43 9.87
CA VAL A 25 4.60 11.40 10.92
C VAL A 25 3.45 10.42 10.75
N THR A 26 2.30 10.94 10.32
CA THR A 26 1.08 10.17 10.06
C THR A 26 0.52 10.55 8.69
N PRO A 27 -0.03 9.59 7.95
CA PRO A 27 -0.63 9.85 6.66
C PRO A 27 -1.96 10.61 6.83
N PRO A 28 -2.36 11.47 5.88
CA PRO A 28 -3.70 12.07 5.86
C PRO A 28 -4.81 11.02 6.00
N SER A 29 -5.81 11.28 6.84
CA SER A 29 -6.93 10.35 7.09
C SER A 29 -7.80 10.09 5.86
N ASP A 30 -7.85 11.06 4.94
CA ASP A 30 -8.80 11.08 3.82
C ASP A 30 -8.16 10.63 2.50
N LEU A 31 -6.97 10.03 2.57
CA LEU A 31 -6.19 9.56 1.42
C LEU A 31 -6.91 8.52 0.56
N TYR A 32 -7.83 7.78 1.18
CA TYR A 32 -8.50 6.63 0.61
C TYR A 32 -10.00 6.77 0.81
N PRO A 33 -10.74 7.27 -0.20
CA PRO A 33 -12.19 7.35 -0.12
C PRO A 33 -12.77 5.95 0.09
N THR A 34 -13.64 5.79 1.09
CA THR A 34 -14.31 4.52 1.46
C THR A 34 -15.13 3.89 0.32
N THR A 35 -15.36 4.62 -0.76
CA THR A 35 -16.19 4.25 -1.92
C THR A 35 -15.42 4.12 -3.24
N ALA A 36 -14.10 4.35 -3.24
CA ALA A 36 -13.29 4.28 -4.46
C ALA A 36 -12.33 3.09 -4.40
N GLY A 37 -12.36 2.28 -5.47
CA GLY A 37 -11.48 1.13 -5.66
C GLY A 37 -9.99 1.47 -5.68
N PHE A 38 -9.18 0.44 -5.90
CA PHE A 38 -7.73 0.47 -6.17
C PHE A 38 -6.91 1.65 -5.59
N GLN A 39 -6.31 1.44 -4.41
CA GLN A 39 -5.68 2.51 -3.62
C GLN A 39 -4.14 2.51 -3.68
N CYS A 40 -3.60 1.88 -4.72
CA CYS A 40 -2.17 1.74 -4.90
C CYS A 40 -1.63 2.90 -5.75
N TYR A 41 -0.98 3.86 -5.07
CA TYR A 41 -0.30 5.01 -5.68
C TYR A 41 1.21 4.81 -5.63
N TYR A 42 1.82 4.66 -6.81
CA TYR A 42 3.25 4.37 -6.96
C TYR A 42 4.10 5.40 -6.20
N GLN A 43 5.07 4.92 -5.40
CA GLN A 43 6.01 5.75 -4.62
C GLN A 43 5.39 6.76 -3.64
N MET A 44 4.11 6.60 -3.26
CA MET A 44 3.36 7.62 -2.50
C MET A 44 4.09 8.20 -1.29
N PHE A 45 4.75 7.34 -0.49
CA PHE A 45 5.46 7.71 0.74
C PHE A 45 6.95 7.37 0.69
N LYS A 46 7.51 7.14 -0.51
CA LYS A 46 8.93 6.81 -0.65
C LYS A 46 9.80 7.87 0.05
N ASP A 47 10.79 7.45 0.82
CA ASP A 47 11.72 8.27 1.60
C ASP A 47 11.06 9.19 2.65
N CYS A 48 9.83 8.88 3.11
CA CYS A 48 9.21 9.53 4.28
C CYS A 48 9.82 9.02 5.60
N VAL A 49 11.00 9.51 5.95
CA VAL A 49 11.79 8.98 7.09
C VAL A 49 11.12 9.11 8.46
N SER A 50 10.18 10.04 8.65
CA SER A 50 9.45 10.20 9.93
C SER A 50 8.10 9.51 9.98
N LEU A 51 7.66 8.84 8.90
CA LEU A 51 6.37 8.16 8.87
C LEU A 51 6.41 6.95 9.79
N VAL A 52 5.56 6.91 10.83
CA VAL A 52 5.55 5.84 11.83
C VAL A 52 4.56 4.73 11.50
N SER A 53 3.44 5.09 10.86
CA SER A 53 2.36 4.17 10.51
C SER A 53 1.88 4.38 9.08
N SER A 54 1.58 3.29 8.37
CA SER A 54 0.94 3.37 7.06
C SER A 54 -0.51 3.83 7.17
N PRO A 55 -1.09 4.39 6.10
CA PRO A 55 -2.54 4.42 6.00
C PRO A 55 -3.07 2.99 5.81
N VAL A 56 -4.38 2.81 5.98
CA VAL A 56 -5.01 1.50 5.74
C VAL A 56 -5.10 1.28 4.23
N ILE A 57 -4.49 0.20 3.73
CA ILE A 57 -4.42 -0.06 2.28
C ILE A 57 -5.48 -1.07 1.88
N HIS A 58 -6.39 -0.66 0.99
CA HIS A 58 -7.31 -1.57 0.31
C HIS A 58 -6.86 -1.79 -1.13
N LEU A 59 -6.80 -3.05 -1.55
CA LEU A 59 -6.51 -3.41 -2.94
C LEU A 59 -7.58 -4.36 -3.44
N SER A 60 -8.48 -3.82 -4.26
CA SER A 60 -9.40 -4.59 -5.10
C SER A 60 -8.74 -4.79 -6.47
N VAL A 61 -8.93 -5.94 -7.10
CA VAL A 61 -8.47 -6.17 -8.48
C VAL A 61 -9.11 -5.11 -9.39
N PRO A 62 -8.33 -4.23 -10.04
CA PRO A 62 -8.91 -3.30 -11.00
C PRO A 62 -9.17 -4.03 -12.32
N GLU A 63 -10.26 -3.69 -13.01
CA GLU A 63 -10.54 -4.20 -14.36
C GLU A 63 -9.40 -3.85 -15.34
N THR A 64 -8.80 -2.68 -15.15
CA THR A 64 -7.60 -2.22 -15.84
C THR A 64 -6.39 -2.43 -14.93
N LYS A 65 -5.39 -3.23 -15.33
CA LYS A 65 -4.19 -3.52 -14.53
C LYS A 65 -3.08 -2.45 -14.74
N PRO A 66 -2.99 -1.36 -13.94
CA PRO A 66 -1.83 -0.47 -14.03
C PRO A 66 -0.56 -1.21 -13.58
N GLN A 67 0.58 -0.82 -14.15
CA GLN A 67 1.88 -1.40 -13.80
C GLN A 67 2.31 -0.91 -12.41
N TYR A 68 2.71 -1.83 -11.53
CA TYR A 68 3.33 -1.56 -10.21
C TYR A 68 2.62 -0.50 -9.37
N PRO A 69 1.33 -0.65 -9.13
CA PRO A 69 0.57 0.43 -8.54
C PRO A 69 1.02 0.77 -7.11
N CYS A 70 1.46 -0.23 -6.34
CA CYS A 70 1.95 -0.07 -4.97
C CYS A 70 3.50 -0.15 -4.93
N GLY A 71 4.16 0.00 -6.09
CA GLY A 71 5.61 -0.11 -6.19
C GLY A 71 6.31 0.96 -5.35
N GLU A 72 7.33 0.54 -4.61
CA GLU A 72 8.22 1.40 -3.80
C GLU A 72 7.47 2.32 -2.81
N MET A 73 6.22 1.98 -2.48
CA MET A 73 5.31 2.87 -1.77
C MET A 73 5.84 3.40 -0.43
N PHE A 74 6.52 2.55 0.35
CA PHE A 74 7.16 2.90 1.63
C PHE A 74 8.67 2.69 1.60
N GLN A 75 9.28 2.60 0.40
CA GLN A 75 10.71 2.42 0.31
C GLN A 75 11.43 3.53 1.08
N GLY A 76 12.40 3.19 1.93
CA GLY A 76 13.18 4.18 2.69
C GLY A 76 12.45 4.84 3.87
N CYS A 77 11.24 4.40 4.22
CA CYS A 77 10.53 4.87 5.42
C CYS A 77 11.17 4.30 6.71
N SER A 78 12.28 4.87 7.15
CA SER A 78 13.12 4.35 8.23
C SER A 78 12.51 4.40 9.65
N SER A 79 11.36 5.07 9.84
CA SER A 79 10.60 5.06 11.11
C SER A 79 9.32 4.22 11.06
N LEU A 80 9.00 3.60 9.92
CA LEU A 80 7.72 2.91 9.72
C LEU A 80 7.69 1.58 10.47
N THR A 81 6.81 1.44 11.46
CA THR A 81 6.73 0.26 12.34
C THR A 81 5.35 -0.38 12.38
N SER A 82 4.38 0.17 11.66
CA SER A 82 3.02 -0.37 11.58
C SER A 82 2.48 -0.27 10.16
N ILE A 83 2.07 -1.40 9.59
CA ILE A 83 1.43 -1.47 8.27
C ILE A 83 0.12 -2.24 8.40
N LYS A 84 -0.98 -1.69 7.86
CA LYS A 84 -2.29 -2.34 7.84
C LYS A 84 -2.85 -2.45 6.42
N VAL A 85 -3.22 -3.66 6.02
CA VAL A 85 -3.78 -3.98 4.69
C VAL A 85 -5.12 -4.72 4.84
N TYR A 86 -5.98 -4.64 3.81
CA TYR A 86 -7.26 -5.36 3.72
C TYR A 86 -7.45 -6.17 2.43
N PHE A 87 -6.39 -6.37 1.65
CA PHE A 87 -6.50 -7.15 0.42
C PHE A 87 -6.34 -8.66 0.66
N PRO A 88 -7.04 -9.51 -0.11
CA PRO A 88 -7.12 -10.93 0.20
C PRO A 88 -5.93 -11.75 -0.30
N GLU A 89 -5.16 -11.23 -1.25
CA GLU A 89 -4.05 -11.96 -1.89
C GLU A 89 -2.98 -10.99 -2.44
N TRP A 90 -1.80 -11.52 -2.76
CA TRP A 90 -0.75 -10.76 -3.43
C TRP A 90 -0.96 -10.78 -4.94
N PHE A 91 -1.15 -9.60 -5.51
CA PHE A 91 -1.39 -9.46 -6.94
C PHE A 91 -0.11 -9.25 -7.73
N THR A 92 -0.09 -9.78 -8.96
CA THR A 92 0.99 -9.55 -9.93
C THR A 92 0.43 -9.00 -11.24
N TRP A 93 1.25 -8.21 -11.94
CA TRP A 93 0.90 -7.69 -13.27
C TRP A 93 1.68 -8.46 -14.34
N SER A 94 1.02 -8.67 -15.48
CA SER A 94 1.54 -9.39 -16.66
C SER A 94 1.91 -10.87 -16.46
N THR A 95 2.35 -11.51 -17.55
CA THR A 95 2.85 -12.88 -17.58
C THR A 95 4.23 -13.06 -16.92
N TRP A 96 4.93 -11.96 -16.62
CA TRP A 96 6.23 -11.97 -15.95
C TRP A 96 6.12 -12.02 -14.42
N ASN A 97 4.90 -12.12 -13.88
CA ASN A 97 4.62 -12.27 -12.46
C ASN A 97 5.23 -11.17 -11.58
N TYR A 98 5.18 -9.93 -12.05
CA TYR A 98 5.73 -8.79 -11.31
C TYR A 98 4.80 -8.36 -10.18
N PRO A 99 5.25 -8.33 -8.90
CA PRO A 99 4.41 -7.94 -7.78
C PRO A 99 3.86 -6.51 -7.92
N TYR A 100 2.59 -6.33 -7.57
CA TYR A 100 1.99 -4.99 -7.47
C TYR A 100 2.70 -4.12 -6.42
N THR A 101 3.20 -4.77 -5.39
CA THR A 101 3.94 -4.25 -4.24
C THR A 101 5.45 -4.34 -4.42
N LYS A 102 5.95 -4.21 -5.67
CA LYS A 102 7.38 -4.28 -5.96
C LYS A 102 8.20 -3.33 -5.07
N ASP A 103 9.15 -3.86 -4.31
CA ASP A 103 10.05 -3.12 -3.41
C ASP A 103 9.33 -2.18 -2.42
N TRP A 104 8.02 -2.40 -2.17
CA TRP A 104 7.19 -1.45 -1.42
C TRP A 104 7.63 -1.24 0.02
N VAL A 105 8.31 -2.22 0.62
CA VAL A 105 8.82 -2.20 2.01
C VAL A 105 10.35 -2.34 2.07
N LYS A 106 11.04 -1.93 1.00
CA LYS A 106 12.50 -1.94 0.98
C LYS A 106 13.05 -0.82 1.88
N ASP A 107 14.13 -1.10 2.62
CA ASP A 107 14.83 -0.14 3.48
C ASP A 107 13.95 0.46 4.61
N ILE A 108 13.00 -0.32 5.15
CA ILE A 108 12.22 0.01 6.36
C ILE A 108 12.79 -0.72 7.61
N PRO A 109 12.36 -0.38 8.83
CA PRO A 109 12.78 -1.08 10.06
C PRO A 109 12.68 -2.61 9.98
N SER A 110 13.64 -3.30 10.61
CA SER A 110 13.69 -4.77 10.67
C SER A 110 12.65 -5.39 11.62
N SER A 111 11.90 -4.57 12.36
CA SER A 111 10.83 -5.02 13.25
C SER A 111 9.67 -4.03 13.22
N GLY A 112 8.47 -4.57 13.44
CA GLY A 112 7.22 -3.82 13.36
C GLY A 112 6.01 -4.76 13.45
N SER A 113 4.83 -4.19 13.25
CA SER A 113 3.54 -4.89 13.27
C SER A 113 2.88 -4.82 11.89
N PHE A 114 2.51 -5.97 11.36
CA PHE A 114 1.78 -6.10 10.10
C PHE A 114 0.38 -6.63 10.37
N TYR A 115 -0.65 -5.91 9.94
CA TYR A 115 -2.05 -6.28 10.16
C TYR A 115 -2.70 -6.64 8.82
N CYS A 116 -3.21 -7.87 8.67
CA CYS A 116 -3.80 -8.34 7.42
C CYS A 116 -4.95 -9.35 7.61
N PRO A 117 -5.82 -9.53 6.61
CA PRO A 117 -6.88 -10.54 6.65
C PRO A 117 -6.32 -11.95 6.75
N ALA A 118 -7.12 -12.86 7.31
CA ALA A 118 -6.78 -14.29 7.43
C ALA A 118 -6.55 -14.97 6.06
N SER A 119 -7.14 -14.43 4.99
CA SER A 119 -7.01 -14.96 3.63
C SER A 119 -5.66 -14.64 2.97
N LEU A 120 -4.94 -13.63 3.46
CA LEU A 120 -3.69 -13.21 2.84
C LEU A 120 -2.58 -14.23 3.10
N SER A 121 -2.01 -14.79 2.04
CA SER A 121 -0.85 -15.68 2.13
C SER A 121 0.33 -14.99 2.81
N LEU A 122 0.93 -15.64 3.83
CA LEU A 122 2.07 -15.10 4.57
C LEU A 122 3.38 -15.29 3.80
N SER A 123 3.59 -14.46 2.79
CA SER A 123 4.85 -14.35 2.06
C SER A 123 5.68 -13.20 2.63
N TYR A 124 6.99 -13.40 2.75
CA TYR A 124 7.90 -12.41 3.34
C TYR A 124 8.91 -11.89 2.33
N GLY A 125 9.38 -10.67 2.56
CA GLY A 125 10.41 -10.00 1.78
C GLY A 125 9.99 -8.61 1.31
N VAL A 126 10.86 -7.95 0.55
CA VAL A 126 10.69 -6.54 0.13
C VAL A 126 9.45 -6.29 -0.73
N ASN A 127 8.86 -7.34 -1.29
CA ASN A 127 7.64 -7.29 -2.12
C ASN A 127 6.36 -7.67 -1.36
N TYR A 128 6.47 -8.16 -0.11
CA TYR A 128 5.36 -8.77 0.63
C TYR A 128 5.37 -8.28 2.08
N ILE A 129 5.17 -9.16 3.07
CA ILE A 129 5.31 -8.82 4.49
C ILE A 129 6.78 -8.53 4.78
N PRO A 130 7.12 -7.42 5.47
CA PRO A 130 8.50 -7.15 5.84
C PRO A 130 9.09 -8.29 6.70
N THR A 131 10.28 -8.76 6.33
CA THR A 131 10.96 -9.83 7.08
C THR A 131 11.23 -9.38 8.52
N GLY A 132 10.88 -10.22 9.51
CA GLY A 132 11.09 -9.92 10.94
C GLY A 132 9.93 -9.20 11.63
N TRP A 133 8.87 -8.85 10.90
CA TRP A 133 7.69 -8.22 11.48
C TRP A 133 6.73 -9.24 12.09
N THR A 134 6.05 -8.84 13.16
CA THR A 134 4.99 -9.63 13.79
C THR A 134 3.69 -9.44 13.02
N VAL A 135 3.03 -10.54 12.65
CA VAL A 135 1.78 -10.51 11.89
C VAL A 135 0.59 -10.68 12.83
N TYR A 136 -0.41 -9.81 12.68
CA TYR A 136 -1.69 -9.86 13.37
C TYR A 136 -2.80 -10.05 12.34
N THR A 137 -3.63 -11.07 12.56
CA THR A 137 -4.83 -11.26 11.76
C THR A 137 -5.88 -10.24 12.18
N ILE A 138 -6.39 -9.48 11.22
CA ILE A 138 -7.57 -8.65 11.45
C ILE A 138 -8.81 -9.50 11.16
N GLU A 139 -9.78 -9.48 12.07
CA GLU A 139 -11.10 -10.01 11.75
C GLU A 139 -11.66 -9.16 10.62
N GLU A 140 -12.00 -9.80 9.50
CA GLU A 140 -12.85 -9.17 8.51
C GLU A 140 -14.11 -8.79 9.26
N VAL A 141 -14.36 -7.48 9.47
CA VAL A 141 -15.67 -7.02 9.89
C VAL A 141 -16.57 -7.49 8.76
N GLY A 142 -17.24 -8.62 8.99
CA GLY A 142 -18.10 -9.24 8.00
C GLY A 142 -18.92 -8.13 7.39
N ALA A 143 -18.86 -8.02 6.06
CA ALA A 143 -19.73 -7.13 5.32
C ALA A 143 -21.15 -7.39 5.83
N GLY A 144 -21.60 -6.51 6.71
CA GLY A 144 -22.85 -6.69 7.43
C GLY A 144 -23.94 -6.56 6.41
N ILE A 145 -24.65 -7.67 6.19
CA ILE A 145 -26.05 -7.82 5.77
C ILE A 145 -26.59 -6.87 4.68
#